data_AF-A0A0A8UNX4-F1
#
_entry.id   AF-A0A0A8UNX4-F1
#
_cell.length_a   1.000
_cell.length_b   1.000
_cell.length_c   1.000
_cell.angle_alpha   90.00
_cell.angle_beta   90.00
_cell.angle_gamma   90.00
#
_symmetry.space_group_name_H-M   'P 1'
#
loop_
_entity.id
_entity.type
_entity.pdbx_description
1 polymer ?
#
loop_
_entity_poly.entity_id
_entity_poly.type
_entity_poly.pdbx_seq_one_letter_code
_entity_poly.pdbx_strand_id
1 'polypeptide(L)'
;MKKQPREPLPSLEQSNLLLETYARDAMKFLMLRQQNQYLSSMQKLAEVCSNLIKHHNQPVENVIKLIETVMSNAYENNRQSVLERISQYQQIRGTINLNMLFGERDDDRLVAQIDALNRYKDTSLGEIIFNVITDSLMRAQQDYDTVVEHQDFHIFDYNPTMSKGS
;
A
#
# COMPACT_ATOMS: atom_id res chain seq x y z
N MET A 1 23.14 30.55 8.13
CA MET A 1 22.22 29.43 7.81
C MET A 1 22.10 28.56 9.05
N LYS A 2 20.92 28.50 9.70
CA LYS A 2 20.69 27.60 10.84
C LYS A 2 20.59 26.19 10.28
N LYS A 3 21.55 25.31 10.60
CA LYS A 3 21.40 23.87 10.35
C LYS A 3 20.18 23.43 11.17
N GLN A 4 19.10 23.03 10.49
CA GLN A 4 18.01 22.33 11.18
C GLN A 4 18.64 21.12 11.90
N PRO A 5 18.28 20.87 13.17
CA PRO A 5 18.73 19.66 13.83
C PRO A 5 18.22 18.48 13.01
N ARG A 6 19.13 17.69 12.44
CA ARG A 6 18.75 16.43 11.80
C ARG A 6 18.14 15.59 12.91
N GLU A 7 16.88 15.20 12.73
CA GLU A 7 16.27 14.22 13.63
C GLU A 7 17.20 13.00 13.71
N PRO A 8 17.39 12.43 14.91
CA PRO A 8 18.23 11.26 15.06
C PRO A 8 17.68 10.13 14.19
N LEU A 9 18.58 9.42 13.51
CA LEU A 9 18.21 8.24 12.73
C LEU A 9 17.44 7.26 13.64
N PRO A 10 16.28 6.73 13.20
CA PRO A 10 15.54 5.74 13.97
C PRO A 10 16.39 4.49 14.23
N SER A 11 16.17 3.84 15.38
CA SER A 11 16.80 2.54 15.65
C SER A 11 16.36 1.50 14.61
N LEU A 12 17.05 0.35 14.54
CA LEU A 12 16.65 -0.75 13.68
C LEU A 12 15.22 -1.23 13.99
N GLU A 13 14.90 -1.40 15.27
CA GLU A 13 13.56 -1.80 15.73
C GLU A 13 12.49 -0.79 15.33
N GLN A 14 12.78 0.51 15.50
CA GLN A 14 11.87 1.58 15.08
C GLN A 14 11.70 1.61 13.56
N SER A 15 12.78 1.42 12.81
CA SER A 15 12.74 1.38 11.34
C SER A 15 11.90 0.20 10.85
N ASN A 16 12.03 -0.97 11.46
CA ASN A 16 11.18 -2.13 11.14
C ASN A 16 9.70 -1.82 11.42
N LEU A 17 9.37 -1.27 12.60
CA LEU A 17 7.99 -0.92 12.93
C LEU A 17 7.38 0.11 11.97
N LEU A 18 8.17 1.11 11.57
CA LEU A 18 7.75 2.11 10.58
C LEU A 18 7.54 1.47 9.20
N LEU A 19 8.41 0.56 8.78
CA LEU A 19 8.24 -0.19 7.53
C LEU A 19 6.93 -0.97 7.55
N GLU A 20 6.66 -1.72 8.62
CA GLU A 20 5.42 -2.49 8.76
C GLU A 20 4.18 -1.57 8.65
N THR A 21 4.24 -0.43 9.33
CA THR A 21 3.14 0.56 9.32
C THR A 21 2.91 1.10 7.91
N TYR A 22 3.97 1.58 7.25
CA TYR A 22 3.84 2.23 5.94
C TYR A 22 3.54 1.24 4.81
N ALA A 23 4.04 0.00 4.87
CA ALA A 23 3.68 -1.06 3.93
C ALA A 23 2.18 -1.40 4.02
N ARG A 24 1.66 -1.57 5.25
CA ARG A 24 0.24 -1.82 5.49
C ARG A 24 -0.64 -0.69 4.99
N ASP A 25 -0.26 0.55 5.29
CA ASP A 25 -0.99 1.74 4.88
C ASP A 25 -0.93 1.95 3.36
N ALA A 26 0.24 1.76 2.74
CA ALA A 26 0.38 1.84 1.28
C ALA A 26 -0.56 0.85 0.59
N MET A 27 -0.59 -0.42 1.04
CA MET A 27 -1.53 -1.42 0.53
C MET A 27 -2.99 -0.96 0.68
N LYS A 28 -3.35 -0.49 1.88
CA LYS A 28 -4.71 -0.04 2.18
C LYS A 28 -5.14 1.10 1.25
N PHE A 29 -4.31 2.13 1.13
CA PHE A 29 -4.63 3.31 0.33
C PHE A 29 -4.61 3.04 -1.17
N LEU A 30 -3.74 2.13 -1.62
CA LEU A 30 -3.75 1.63 -2.99
C LEU A 30 -5.09 0.94 -3.31
N MET A 31 -5.49 -0.03 -2.47
CA MET A 31 -6.75 -0.77 -2.63
C MET A 31 -7.99 0.13 -2.53
N LEU A 32 -7.96 1.15 -1.67
CA LEU A 32 -9.04 2.13 -1.52
C LEU A 32 -9.02 3.26 -2.56
N ARG A 33 -8.08 3.25 -3.53
CA ARG A 33 -7.90 4.30 -4.55
C ARG A 33 -7.65 5.69 -3.95
N GLN A 34 -7.06 5.77 -2.77
CA GLN A 34 -6.75 7.01 -2.06
C GLN A 34 -5.35 7.50 -2.45
N GLN A 35 -5.24 8.06 -3.65
CA GLN A 35 -3.95 8.34 -4.31
C GLN A 35 -3.01 9.22 -3.47
N ASN A 36 -3.50 10.30 -2.85
CA ASN A 36 -2.64 11.20 -2.08
C ASN A 36 -2.07 10.52 -0.83
N GLN A 37 -2.91 9.75 -0.14
CA GLN A 37 -2.52 8.97 1.03
C GLN A 37 -1.54 7.85 0.63
N TYR A 38 -1.80 7.19 -0.50
CA TYR A 38 -0.88 6.20 -1.07
C TYR A 38 0.49 6.81 -1.35
N LEU A 39 0.55 7.93 -2.08
CA LEU A 39 1.81 8.61 -2.38
C LEU A 39 2.56 9.03 -1.11
N SER A 40 1.84 9.52 -0.10
CA SER A 40 2.45 9.88 1.19
C SER A 40 3.03 8.66 1.92
N SER A 41 2.29 7.55 1.99
CA SER A 41 2.79 6.31 2.59
C SER A 41 3.96 5.72 1.81
N MET A 42 3.93 5.80 0.47
CA MET A 42 5.02 5.33 -0.38
C MET A 42 6.31 6.12 -0.18
N GLN A 43 6.22 7.43 -0.04
CA GLN A 43 7.40 8.26 0.25
C GLN A 43 8.03 7.87 1.59
N LYS A 44 7.21 7.72 2.63
CA LYS A 44 7.70 7.30 3.95
C LYS A 44 8.24 5.87 3.95
N LEU A 45 7.60 4.96 3.21
CA LEU A 45 8.08 3.59 3.05
C LEU A 45 9.45 3.58 2.34
N ALA A 46 9.63 4.36 1.28
CA ALA A 46 10.90 4.50 0.56
C ALA A 46 12.02 5.04 1.46
N GLU A 47 11.73 6.06 2.26
CA GLU A 47 12.67 6.61 3.24
C GLU A 47 13.12 5.54 4.25
N VAL A 48 12.17 4.78 4.80
CA VAL A 48 12.47 3.72 5.77
C VAL A 48 13.26 2.58 5.12
N CYS A 49 12.91 2.18 3.89
CA CYS A 49 13.68 1.20 3.12
C CYS A 49 15.12 1.67 2.94
N SER A 50 15.31 2.93 2.55
CA SER A 50 16.63 3.56 2.43
C SER A 50 17.41 3.51 3.74
N ASN A 51 16.78 3.86 4.86
CA ASN A 51 17.40 3.83 6.18
C ASN A 51 17.85 2.41 6.58
N LEU A 52 16.98 1.41 6.37
CA LEU A 52 17.30 0.01 6.67
C LEU A 52 18.50 -0.48 5.85
N ILE A 53 18.53 -0.17 4.55
CA ILE A 53 19.59 -0.62 3.64
C ILE A 53 20.91 0.12 3.92
N LYS A 54 20.87 1.46 3.93
CA LYS A 54 22.09 2.30 3.98
C LYS A 54 22.71 2.41 5.37
N HIS A 55 21.89 2.43 6.41
CA HIS A 55 22.35 2.77 7.76
C HIS A 55 22.31 1.59 8.73
N HIS A 56 21.39 0.67 8.53
CA HIS A 56 21.31 -0.56 9.32
C HIS A 56 21.89 -1.78 8.59
N ASN A 57 22.44 -1.60 7.39
CA ASN A 57 23.06 -2.64 6.56
C ASN A 57 22.14 -3.86 6.35
N GLN A 58 20.83 -3.64 6.25
CA GLN A 58 19.89 -4.72 5.93
C GLN A 58 20.03 -5.10 4.45
N PRO A 59 20.16 -6.40 4.13
CA PRO A 59 20.03 -6.89 2.76
C PRO A 59 18.67 -6.48 2.16
N VAL A 60 18.66 -6.15 0.87
CA VAL A 60 17.44 -5.75 0.14
C VAL A 60 16.37 -6.84 0.22
N GLU A 61 16.78 -8.11 0.14
CA GLU A 61 15.89 -9.29 0.26
C GLU A 61 15.17 -9.34 1.59
N ASN A 62 15.81 -8.92 2.68
CA ASN A 62 15.19 -8.92 4.00
C ASN A 62 14.12 -7.84 4.09
N VAL A 63 14.38 -6.67 3.51
CA VAL A 63 13.41 -5.56 3.42
C VAL A 63 12.20 -6.00 2.58
N ILE A 64 12.44 -6.62 1.42
CA ILE A 64 11.40 -7.20 0.55
C ILE A 64 10.55 -8.20 1.33
N LYS A 65 11.15 -9.23 1.93
CA LYS A 65 10.43 -10.26 2.68
C LYS A 65 9.59 -9.69 3.82
N LEU A 66 10.08 -8.64 4.49
CA LEU A 66 9.33 -7.98 5.54
C LEU A 66 8.08 -7.27 4.99
N ILE A 67 8.22 -6.54 3.89
CA ILE A 67 7.08 -5.90 3.19
C ILE A 67 6.07 -6.96 2.75
N GLU A 68 6.51 -8.03 2.09
CA GLU A 68 5.68 -9.14 1.63
C GLU A 68 4.89 -9.79 2.77
N THR A 69 5.57 -10.08 3.89
CA THR A 69 4.97 -10.73 5.07
C THR A 69 3.89 -9.82 5.68
N VAL A 70 4.20 -8.53 5.86
CA VAL A 70 3.29 -7.56 6.45
C VAL A 70 2.05 -7.38 5.58
N MET A 71 2.24 -7.22 4.27
CA MET A 71 1.14 -7.03 3.33
C MET A 71 0.28 -8.30 3.23
N SER A 72 0.90 -9.48 3.20
CA SER A 72 0.16 -10.75 3.21
C SER A 72 -0.71 -10.88 4.46
N ASN A 73 -0.17 -10.57 5.64
CA ASN A 73 -0.90 -10.61 6.90
C ASN A 73 -2.03 -9.56 6.99
N ALA A 74 -1.87 -8.42 6.34
CA ALA A 74 -2.86 -7.34 6.36
C ALA A 74 -3.90 -7.42 5.24
N TYR A 75 -3.73 -8.31 4.26
CA TYR A 75 -4.52 -8.31 3.03
C TYR A 75 -6.01 -8.46 3.28
N GLU A 76 -6.44 -9.46 4.06
CA GLU A 76 -7.87 -9.69 4.30
C GLU A 76 -8.54 -8.52 5.02
N ASN A 77 -7.87 -7.90 5.98
CA ASN A 77 -8.39 -6.72 6.67
C ASN A 77 -8.53 -5.51 5.72
N ASN A 78 -7.58 -5.32 4.81
CA ASN A 78 -7.66 -4.26 3.81
C ASN A 78 -8.72 -4.56 2.74
N ARG A 79 -8.86 -5.82 2.33
CA ARG A 79 -9.92 -6.29 1.44
C ARG A 79 -11.30 -6.08 2.06
N GLN A 80 -11.46 -6.37 3.34
CA GLN A 80 -12.69 -6.08 4.08
C GLN A 80 -13.01 -4.59 4.11
N SER A 81 -11.99 -3.73 4.30
CA SER A 81 -12.16 -2.26 4.22
C SER A 81 -12.65 -1.79 2.85
N VAL A 82 -12.21 -2.44 1.75
CA VAL A 82 -12.71 -2.17 0.38
C VAL A 82 -14.18 -2.55 0.26
N LEU A 83 -14.58 -3.73 0.76
CA LEU A 83 -15.97 -4.20 0.75
C LEU A 83 -16.89 -3.26 1.53
N GLU A 84 -16.46 -2.82 2.71
CA GLU A 84 -17.19 -1.84 3.52
C GLU A 84 -17.36 -0.52 2.78
N ARG A 85 -16.32 -0.04 2.09
CA ARG A 85 -16.41 1.19 1.30
C ARG A 85 -17.36 1.05 0.12
N ILE A 86 -17.37 -0.09 -0.57
CA ILE A 86 -18.33 -0.40 -1.64
C ILE A 86 -19.76 -0.35 -1.07
N SER A 87 -20.00 -1.02 0.06
CA SER A 87 -21.31 -1.03 0.72
C SER A 87 -21.77 0.38 1.10
N GLN A 88 -20.88 1.21 1.66
CA GLN A 88 -21.17 2.61 1.97
C GLN A 88 -21.59 3.40 0.72
N TYR A 89 -20.87 3.26 -0.40
CA TYR A 89 -21.24 3.93 -1.65
C TYR A 89 -22.57 3.44 -2.22
N GLN A 90 -22.86 2.13 -2.13
CA GLN A 90 -24.16 1.59 -2.53
C GLN A 90 -25.30 2.14 -1.67
N GLN A 91 -25.10 2.27 -0.36
CA GLN A 91 -26.08 2.87 0.54
C GLN A 91 -26.32 4.35 0.21
N ILE A 92 -25.25 5.14 0.02
CA ILE A 92 -25.37 6.55 -0.37
C ILE A 92 -26.14 6.66 -1.70
N ARG A 93 -25.80 5.82 -2.68
CA ARG A 93 -26.46 5.79 -3.97
C ARG A 93 -27.96 5.55 -3.86
N GLY A 94 -28.38 4.63 -2.97
CA GLY A 94 -29.80 4.38 -2.68
C GLY A 94 -30.57 5.57 -2.11
N THR A 95 -29.89 6.64 -1.67
CA THR A 95 -30.51 7.88 -1.16
C THR A 95 -30.54 9.02 -2.17
N ILE A 96 -29.93 8.86 -3.35
CA ILE A 96 -29.87 9.92 -4.37
C ILE A 96 -31.24 10.10 -5.02
N ASN A 97 -31.73 11.34 -5.00
CA ASN A 97 -32.88 11.72 -5.81
C ASN A 97 -32.40 12.19 -7.20
N LEU A 98 -32.63 11.36 -8.20
CA LEU A 98 -32.22 11.63 -9.59
C LEU A 98 -32.91 12.86 -10.20
N ASN A 99 -34.05 13.30 -9.65
CA ASN A 99 -34.75 14.49 -10.14
C ASN A 99 -34.13 15.81 -9.64
N MET A 100 -33.08 15.75 -8.80
CA MET A 100 -32.34 16.95 -8.39
C MET A 100 -31.36 17.39 -9.49
N LEU A 101 -31.04 18.69 -9.51
CA LEU A 101 -30.18 19.34 -10.51
C LEU A 101 -28.83 18.62 -10.74
N PHE A 102 -28.31 17.91 -9.74
CA PHE A 102 -27.05 17.15 -9.81
C PHE A 102 -27.21 15.65 -9.52
N GLY A 103 -28.45 15.14 -9.44
CA GLY A 103 -28.74 13.77 -9.00
C GLY A 103 -28.07 12.71 -9.89
N GLU A 104 -28.23 12.80 -11.21
CA GLU A 104 -27.60 11.88 -12.17
C GLU A 104 -26.07 11.92 -12.09
N ARG A 105 -25.49 13.13 -12.01
CA ARG A 105 -24.03 13.31 -11.90
C ARG A 105 -23.47 12.68 -10.63
N ASP A 106 -24.18 12.81 -9.51
CA ASP A 106 -23.77 12.20 -8.25
C ASP A 106 -23.91 10.67 -8.29
N ASP A 107 -24.93 10.14 -8.96
CA ASP A 107 -25.09 8.69 -9.19
C ASP A 107 -23.93 8.13 -10.02
N ASP A 108 -23.65 8.74 -11.18
CA ASP A 108 -22.58 8.32 -12.09
C ASP A 108 -21.21 8.34 -11.40
N ARG A 109 -20.97 9.36 -10.57
CA ARG A 109 -19.73 9.45 -9.77
C ARG A 109 -19.60 8.28 -8.80
N LEU A 110 -20.68 7.91 -8.11
CA LEU A 110 -20.66 6.77 -7.18
C LEU A 110 -20.50 5.44 -7.93
N VAL A 111 -21.15 5.27 -9.08
CA VAL A 111 -20.98 4.08 -9.94
C VAL A 111 -19.51 3.94 -10.34
N ALA A 112 -18.89 5.00 -10.85
CA ALA A 112 -17.49 4.99 -11.24
C ALA A 112 -16.55 4.66 -10.05
N GLN A 113 -16.87 5.15 -8.86
CA GLN A 113 -16.10 4.83 -7.64
C GLN A 113 -16.26 3.37 -7.21
N ILE A 114 -17.48 2.82 -7.27
CA ILE A 114 -17.76 1.41 -6.97
C ILE A 114 -17.03 0.50 -7.96
N ASP A 115 -17.09 0.80 -9.26
CA ASP A 115 -16.42 0.02 -10.30
C ASP A 115 -14.89 0.05 -10.18
N ALA A 116 -14.33 1.19 -9.75
CA ALA A 116 -12.91 1.30 -9.47
C ALA A 116 -12.49 0.43 -8.27
N LEU A 117 -13.30 0.40 -7.20
CA LEU A 117 -13.03 -0.43 -6.02
C LEU A 117 -13.21 -1.92 -6.32
N ASN A 118 -14.21 -2.30 -7.12
CA ASN A 118 -14.42 -3.68 -7.56
C ASN A 118 -13.23 -4.21 -8.35
N ARG A 119 -12.65 -3.40 -9.25
CA ARG A 119 -11.44 -3.80 -9.99
C ARG A 119 -10.25 -4.07 -9.07
N TYR A 120 -10.05 -3.25 -8.03
CA TYR A 120 -8.97 -3.47 -7.07
C TYR A 120 -9.21 -4.65 -6.13
N LYS A 121 -10.47 -4.93 -5.78
CA LYS A 121 -10.85 -6.14 -5.04
C LYS A 121 -10.46 -7.42 -5.80
N ASP A 122 -10.47 -7.37 -7.13
CA ASP A 122 -10.15 -8.51 -8.00
C ASP A 122 -8.67 -8.54 -8.43
N THR A 123 -7.87 -7.55 -8.03
CA THR A 123 -6.42 -7.54 -8.24
C THR A 123 -5.76 -8.58 -7.33
N SER A 124 -4.83 -9.36 -7.87
CA SER A 124 -4.15 -10.40 -7.10
C SER A 124 -3.28 -9.80 -5.99
N LEU A 125 -3.17 -10.49 -4.85
CA LEU A 125 -2.28 -10.06 -3.76
C LEU A 125 -0.82 -9.93 -4.24
N GLY A 126 -0.34 -10.86 -5.06
CA GLY A 126 1.00 -10.82 -5.63
C GLY A 126 1.26 -9.56 -6.44
N GLU A 127 0.31 -9.14 -7.27
CA GLU A 127 0.42 -7.89 -8.04
C GLU A 127 0.41 -6.64 -7.16
N ILE A 128 -0.42 -6.62 -6.11
CA ILE A 128 -0.46 -5.51 -5.14
C ILE A 128 0.90 -5.39 -4.42
N ILE A 129 1.42 -6.52 -3.92
CA ILE A 129 2.73 -6.60 -3.26
C ILE A 129 3.85 -6.15 -4.21
N PHE A 130 3.85 -6.66 -5.44
CA PHE A 130 4.83 -6.28 -6.46
C PHE A 130 4.90 -4.78 -6.68
N ASN A 131 3.75 -4.15 -6.89
CA ASN A 131 3.68 -2.73 -7.18
C ASN A 131 4.19 -1.90 -5.99
N VAL A 132 3.84 -2.26 -4.75
CA VAL A 132 4.32 -1.55 -3.55
C VAL A 132 5.83 -1.72 -3.36
N ILE A 133 6.36 -2.93 -3.54
CA ILE A 133 7.81 -3.18 -3.41
C ILE A 133 8.59 -2.43 -4.50
N THR A 134 8.15 -2.56 -5.74
CA THR A 134 8.79 -1.90 -6.89
C THR A 134 8.80 -0.39 -6.71
N ASP A 135 7.65 0.22 -6.42
CA ASP A 135 7.57 1.67 -6.26
C ASP A 135 8.40 2.16 -5.06
N SER A 136 8.43 1.41 -3.94
CA SER A 136 9.15 1.83 -2.74
C SER A 136 10.66 1.75 -2.92
N LEU A 137 11.17 0.68 -3.55
CA LEU A 137 12.60 0.51 -3.81
C LEU A 137 13.10 1.45 -4.93
N MET A 138 12.32 1.65 -6.00
CA MET A 138 12.66 2.63 -7.03
C MET A 138 12.76 4.04 -6.44
N ARG A 139 11.82 4.43 -5.58
CA ARG A 139 11.88 5.72 -4.87
C ARG A 139 13.02 5.79 -3.88
N ALA A 140 13.31 4.71 -3.15
CA ALA A 140 14.47 4.67 -2.25
C ALA A 140 15.77 4.91 -3.03
N GLN A 141 15.91 4.30 -4.20
CA GLN A 141 17.05 4.49 -5.08
C GLN A 141 17.11 5.92 -5.65
N GLN A 142 16.00 6.46 -6.14
CA GLN A 142 15.94 7.76 -6.82
C GLN A 142 16.03 8.96 -5.86
N ASP A 143 15.29 8.90 -4.75
CA ASP A 143 15.09 10.06 -3.87
C ASP A 143 16.06 10.07 -2.67
N TYR A 144 16.65 8.92 -2.33
CA TYR A 144 17.48 8.75 -1.14
C TYR A 144 18.86 8.13 -1.43
N ASP A 145 19.27 8.05 -2.69
CA ASP A 145 20.55 7.49 -3.15
C ASP A 145 20.85 6.11 -2.55
N THR A 146 19.86 5.22 -2.51
CA THR A 146 20.02 3.85 -2.03
C THR A 146 20.54 2.95 -3.14
N VAL A 147 21.60 2.19 -2.85
CA VAL A 147 22.07 1.15 -3.76
C VAL A 147 21.18 -0.07 -3.58
N VAL A 148 20.22 -0.22 -4.50
CA VAL A 148 19.43 -1.44 -4.64
C VAL A 148 20.13 -2.28 -5.70
N GLU A 149 20.77 -3.37 -5.30
CA GLU A 149 21.32 -4.34 -6.26
C GLU A 149 20.17 -4.83 -7.14
N HIS A 150 20.38 -4.87 -8.46
CA HIS A 150 19.33 -5.26 -9.41
C HIS A 150 19.04 -6.75 -9.22
N GLN A 151 18.07 -7.03 -8.36
CA GLN A 151 17.53 -8.36 -8.20
C GLN A 151 16.33 -8.47 -9.12
N ASP A 152 16.33 -9.49 -9.96
CA ASP A 152 15.11 -9.93 -10.62
C ASP A 152 14.11 -10.24 -9.49
N PHE A 153 13.12 -9.35 -9.30
CA PHE A 153 12.09 -9.46 -8.27
C PHE A 153 11.23 -10.69 -8.57
N HIS A 154 11.70 -11.87 -8.20
CA HIS A 154 10.95 -13.10 -8.28
C HIS A 154 9.98 -13.18 -7.11
N ILE A 155 8.74 -12.73 -7.34
CA ILE A 155 7.66 -12.97 -6.40
C ILE A 155 7.28 -14.45 -6.48
N PHE A 156 7.33 -15.12 -5.33
CA PHE A 156 6.77 -16.45 -5.18
C PHE A 156 5.27 -16.42 -5.46
N ASP A 157 4.80 -17.32 -6.32
CA ASP A 157 3.37 -17.61 -6.50
C ASP A 157 2.75 -17.96 -5.14
N TYR A 158 2.12 -16.98 -4.50
CA TYR A 158 1.35 -17.21 -3.29
C TYR A 158 0.15 -18.09 -3.64
N ASN A 159 0.27 -19.37 -3.35
CA ASN A 159 -0.80 -20.33 -3.47
C ASN A 159 -1.41 -20.50 -2.08
N PRO A 160 -2.55 -19.86 -1.74
CA PRO A 160 -3.15 -20.00 -0.43
C PRO A 160 -3.51 -21.47 -0.23
N THR A 161 -2.77 -22.17 0.63
CA THR A 161 -3.21 -23.46 1.14
C THR A 161 -4.47 -23.21 1.93
N MET A 162 -5.62 -23.38 1.27
CA MET A 162 -6.91 -23.58 1.92
C MET A 162 -6.75 -24.79 2.83
N SER A 163 -6.49 -24.52 4.12
CA SER A 163 -6.63 -25.50 5.18
C SER A 163 -8.06 -26.02 5.12
N LYS A 164 -8.25 -27.21 4.53
CA LYS A 164 -9.48 -27.96 4.70
C LYS A 164 -9.50 -28.37 6.16
N GLY A 165 -10.32 -27.67 6.94
CA GLY A 165 -10.66 -28.05 8.30
C GLY A 165 -11.03 -29.53 8.34
N SER A 166 -10.36 -30.25 9.23
CA SER A 166 -10.71 -31.60 9.65
C SER A 166 -11.82 -31.55 10.69
#